data_AF-A0A957ZI10-F1
#
_entry.id   AF-A0A957ZI10-F1
#
_cell.length_a   1.000
_cell.length_b   1.000
_cell.length_c   1.000
_cell.angle_alpha   90.00
_cell.angle_beta   90.00
_cell.angle_gamma   90.00
#
_symmetry.space_group_name_H-M   'P 1'
#
loop_
_entity.id
_entity.type
_entity.pdbx_description
1 polymer ?
#
loop_
_entity_poly.entity_id
_entity_poly.type
_entity_poly.pdbx_seq_one_letter_code
_entity_poly.pdbx_strand_id
1 'polypeptide(L)'
;EVVWRQDWEIPLRHGVRQPYAENSGPGGFAHTCRNVPEMLAIARDMEELCPGAWMLNFTNPLSRLGLAIERYSSIRCVGLCHQFLWAYAIVAAVLAEEYGIDVPNGDAFHVHTTRPTFRPSCR
;
A
#
# COMPACT_ATOMS: atom_id res chain seq x y z
N GLU A 1 2.08 -16.58 -1.93
CA GLU A 1 3.07 -16.35 -0.85
C GLU A 1 4.53 -16.54 -1.26
N VAL A 2 4.89 -17.59 -2.01
CA VAL A 2 6.30 -17.90 -2.35
C VAL A 2 7.05 -16.72 -3.00
N VAL A 3 6.46 -16.10 -4.04
CA VAL A 3 7.10 -14.99 -4.76
C VAL A 3 7.24 -13.72 -3.91
N TRP A 4 6.27 -13.45 -3.04
CA TRP A 4 6.32 -12.30 -2.13
C TRP A 4 7.46 -12.45 -1.12
N ARG A 5 7.64 -13.66 -0.57
CA ARG A 5 8.78 -13.97 0.30
C ARG A 5 10.10 -13.79 -0.43
N GLN A 6 10.19 -14.25 -1.68
CA GLN A 6 11.38 -14.08 -2.51
C GLN A 6 11.70 -12.60 -2.79
N ASP A 7 10.69 -11.77 -3.01
CA ASP A 7 10.86 -10.33 -3.21
C ASP A 7 11.58 -9.68 -2.04
N TRP A 8 11.39 -10.19 -0.82
CA TRP A 8 12.04 -9.72 0.40
C TRP A 8 13.40 -10.39 0.65
N GLU A 9 13.46 -11.72 0.60
CA GLU A 9 14.64 -12.52 0.97
C GLU A 9 15.80 -12.35 -0.02
N ILE A 10 15.52 -12.25 -1.33
CA ILE A 10 16.59 -12.16 -2.34
C ILE A 10 17.41 -10.88 -2.11
N PRO A 11 16.82 -9.67 -2.07
CA PRO A 11 17.61 -8.45 -1.86
C PRO A 11 18.26 -8.40 -0.47
N LEU A 12 17.63 -9.00 0.54
CA LEU A 12 18.21 -9.09 1.89
C LEU A 12 19.53 -9.87 1.90
N ARG A 13 19.62 -10.99 1.16
CA ARG A 13 20.87 -11.76 1.00
C ARG A 13 22.00 -10.95 0.34
N HIS A 14 21.66 -9.87 -0.36
CA HIS A 14 22.61 -8.95 -0.98
C HIS A 14 22.81 -7.66 -0.15
N GLY A 15 22.37 -7.63 1.11
CA GLY A 15 22.55 -6.50 2.02
C GLY A 15 21.53 -5.36 1.84
N VAL A 16 20.49 -5.54 1.01
CA VAL A 16 19.45 -4.54 0.80
C VAL A 16 18.28 -4.79 1.75
N ARG A 17 18.12 -3.93 2.76
CA ARG A 17 16.97 -3.96 3.68
C ARG A 17 15.81 -3.15 3.10
N GLN A 18 14.64 -3.79 3.02
CA GLN A 18 13.41 -3.21 2.45
C GLN A 18 12.22 -3.62 3.34
N PRO A 19 11.78 -2.76 4.27
CA PRO A 19 10.75 -3.07 5.26
C PRO A 19 9.41 -3.51 4.64
N TYR A 20 9.07 -2.96 3.47
CA TYR A 20 7.90 -3.32 2.69
C TYR A 20 8.31 -3.57 1.24
N ALA A 21 8.84 -4.77 0.99
CA ALA A 21 9.34 -5.20 -0.31
C ALA A 21 8.27 -5.25 -1.40
N GLU A 22 6.98 -5.11 -1.08
CA GLU A 22 5.93 -5.08 -2.10
C GLU A 22 5.71 -3.70 -2.72
N ASN A 23 6.10 -2.61 -2.05
CA ASN A 23 5.83 -1.23 -2.50
C ASN A 23 7.04 -0.58 -3.19
N SER A 24 8.25 -0.89 -2.73
CA SER A 24 9.47 -0.21 -3.18
C SER A 24 10.68 -1.13 -3.18
N GLY A 25 11.84 -0.59 -3.57
CA GLY A 25 13.09 -1.34 -3.69
C GLY A 25 13.07 -2.40 -4.80
N PRO A 26 14.07 -3.30 -4.82
CA PRO A 26 14.15 -4.38 -5.80
C PRO A 26 12.99 -5.37 -5.71
N GLY A 27 12.50 -5.65 -4.49
CA GLY A 27 11.30 -6.47 -4.30
C GLY A 27 10.09 -5.83 -4.97
N GLY A 28 9.89 -4.53 -4.75
CA GLY A 28 8.74 -3.83 -5.29
C GLY A 28 8.82 -3.74 -6.81
N PHE A 29 10.04 -3.69 -7.36
CA PHE A 29 10.26 -3.74 -8.81
C PHE A 29 9.86 -5.09 -9.38
N ALA A 30 10.34 -6.20 -8.80
CA ALA A 30 9.94 -7.53 -9.21
C ALA A 30 8.42 -7.72 -9.08
N HIS A 31 7.80 -7.20 -8.02
CA HIS A 31 6.36 -7.18 -7.82
C HIS A 31 5.64 -6.37 -8.91
N THR A 32 6.17 -5.21 -9.29
CA THR A 32 5.64 -4.41 -10.42
C THR A 32 5.66 -5.20 -11.72
N CYS A 33 6.80 -5.80 -12.06
CA CYS A 33 6.98 -6.53 -13.33
C CYS A 33 5.99 -7.69 -13.49
N ARG A 34 5.60 -8.34 -12.38
CA ARG A 34 4.59 -9.40 -12.41
C ARG A 34 3.16 -8.88 -12.55
N ASN A 35 2.85 -7.73 -11.98
CA ASN A 35 1.49 -7.21 -11.94
C ASN A 35 1.11 -6.33 -13.15
N VAL A 36 2.08 -5.61 -13.75
CA VAL A 36 1.80 -4.72 -14.90
C VAL A 36 1.12 -5.45 -16.07
N PRO A 37 1.58 -6.64 -16.52
CA PRO A 37 0.93 -7.34 -17.64
C PRO A 37 -0.54 -7.65 -17.38
N GLU A 38 -0.85 -8.15 -16.18
CA GLU A 38 -2.21 -8.50 -15.77
C GLU A 38 -3.10 -7.27 -15.63
N MET A 39 -2.58 -6.19 -15.03
CA MET A 39 -3.35 -4.95 -14.92
C MET A 39 -3.66 -4.32 -16.27
N LEU A 40 -2.72 -4.39 -17.23
CA LEU A 40 -2.98 -3.93 -18.59
C LEU A 40 -3.92 -4.85 -19.36
N ALA A 41 -3.95 -6.16 -19.06
CA ALA A 41 -4.94 -7.06 -19.63
C ALA A 41 -6.36 -6.67 -19.18
N ILE A 42 -6.56 -6.45 -17.87
CA ILE A 42 -7.83 -5.96 -17.33
C ILE A 42 -8.21 -4.61 -17.95
N ALA A 43 -7.24 -3.69 -18.10
CA ALA A 43 -7.49 -2.39 -18.71
C ALA A 43 -7.96 -2.52 -20.16
N ARG A 44 -7.35 -3.40 -20.96
CA ARG A 44 -7.78 -3.68 -22.34
C ARG A 44 -9.20 -4.24 -22.40
N ASP A 45 -9.54 -5.17 -21.50
CA ASP A 45 -10.91 -5.69 -21.42
C ASP A 45 -11.91 -4.56 -21.07
N MET A 46 -11.53 -3.65 -20.16
CA MET A 46 -12.35 -2.49 -19.83
C MET A 46 -12.51 -1.51 -21.00
N GLU A 47 -11.49 -1.33 -21.83
CA GLU A 47 -11.57 -0.46 -23.03
C GLU A 47 -12.60 -0.97 -24.03
N GLU A 48 -12.72 -2.28 -24.18
CA GLU A 48 -13.71 -2.91 -25.05
C GLU A 48 -15.11 -2.93 -24.42
N LEU A 49 -15.19 -3.39 -23.17
CA LEU A 49 -16.47 -3.72 -22.54
C LEU A 49 -17.13 -2.55 -21.83
N CYS A 50 -16.34 -1.62 -21.27
CA CYS A 50 -16.85 -0.54 -20.44
C CYS A 50 -15.94 0.71 -20.42
N PRO A 51 -15.66 1.34 -21.58
CA PRO A 51 -14.66 2.41 -21.70
C PRO A 51 -14.94 3.67 -20.85
N GLY A 52 -16.19 3.86 -20.39
CA GLY A 52 -16.55 4.97 -19.49
C GLY A 52 -16.38 4.69 -18.00
N ALA A 53 -16.03 3.46 -17.61
CA ALA A 53 -15.91 3.05 -16.21
C ALA A 53 -14.60 3.52 -15.57
N TRP A 54 -14.59 3.55 -14.23
CA TRP A 54 -13.39 3.78 -13.43
C TRP A 54 -12.80 2.46 -12.95
N MET A 55 -11.48 2.31 -13.11
CA MET A 55 -10.70 1.28 -12.45
C MET A 55 -10.34 1.75 -11.03
N LEU A 56 -10.81 1.01 -10.02
CA LEU A 56 -10.42 1.23 -8.63
C LEU A 56 -9.28 0.27 -8.28
N ASN A 57 -8.05 0.76 -8.27
CA ASN A 57 -6.87 -0.05 -8.03
C ASN A 57 -6.48 -0.05 -6.54
N PHE A 58 -6.46 -1.23 -5.91
CA PHE A 58 -5.92 -1.45 -4.56
C PHE A 58 -4.62 -2.27 -4.57
N THR A 59 -4.13 -2.67 -5.75
CA THR A 59 -2.97 -3.53 -5.91
C THR A 59 -1.68 -2.72 -5.76
N ASN A 60 -0.76 -3.24 -4.95
CA ASN A 60 0.58 -2.69 -4.81
C ASN A 60 1.51 -3.13 -5.97
N PRO A 61 2.50 -2.32 -6.36
CA PRO A 61 2.74 -0.95 -5.89
C PRO A 61 1.83 0.04 -6.62
N LEU A 62 0.94 0.68 -5.87
CA LEU A 62 -0.10 1.58 -6.38
C LEU A 62 0.42 2.63 -7.35
N SER A 63 1.53 3.30 -7.02
CA SER A 63 2.09 4.36 -7.85
C SER A 63 2.60 3.86 -9.20
N ARG A 64 3.29 2.71 -9.22
CA ARG A 64 3.86 2.15 -10.45
C ARG A 64 2.80 1.54 -11.34
N LEU A 65 1.83 0.88 -10.72
CA LEU A 65 0.71 0.25 -11.40
C LEU A 65 -0.28 1.30 -11.93
N GLY A 66 -0.59 2.32 -11.14
CA GLY A 66 -1.37 3.48 -11.60
C GLY A 66 -0.70 4.19 -12.78
N LEU A 67 0.62 4.43 -12.70
CA LEU A 67 1.40 5.01 -13.80
C LEU A 67 1.39 4.14 -15.06
N ALA A 68 1.41 2.81 -14.92
CA ALA A 68 1.32 1.91 -16.06
C ALA A 68 -0.05 2.03 -16.76
N ILE A 69 -1.15 2.07 -16.00
CA ILE A 69 -2.48 2.28 -16.58
C ILE A 69 -2.55 3.65 -17.27
N GLU A 70 -2.11 4.71 -16.60
CA GLU A 70 -2.12 6.07 -17.15
C GLU A 70 -1.34 6.18 -18.48
N ARG A 71 -0.21 5.47 -18.60
CA ARG A 71 0.65 5.54 -19.79
C ARG A 71 0.19 4.66 -20.94
N TYR A 72 -0.45 3.54 -20.65
CA TYR A 72 -0.66 2.46 -21.63
C TYR A 72 -2.13 2.07 -21.81
N SER A 73 -3.06 2.80 -21.20
CA SER A 73 -4.49 2.61 -21.38
C SER A 73 -5.22 3.96 -21.35
N SER A 74 -6.39 3.99 -21.97
CA SER A 74 -7.34 5.10 -21.92
C SER A 74 -8.27 5.07 -20.70
N ILE A 75 -8.23 3.99 -19.90
CA ILE A 75 -9.11 3.80 -18.75
C ILE A 75 -8.76 4.76 -17.61
N ARG A 76 -9.80 5.39 -17.05
CA ARG A 76 -9.67 6.22 -15.85
C ARG A 76 -9.38 5.33 -14.65
N CYS A 77 -8.24 5.55 -14.02
CA CYS A 77 -7.79 4.76 -12.88
C CYS A 77 -7.58 5.65 -11.65
N VAL A 78 -8.08 5.20 -10.50
CA VAL A 78 -7.76 5.78 -9.20
C VAL A 78 -7.16 4.71 -8.30
N GLY A 79 -5.99 5.04 -7.74
CA GLY A 79 -5.32 4.22 -6.76
C GLY A 79 -5.82 4.51 -5.35
N LEU A 80 -6.22 3.49 -4.60
CA LEU A 80 -6.73 3.62 -3.24
C LEU A 80 -5.80 2.90 -2.24
N CYS A 81 -5.25 3.67 -1.29
CA CYS A 81 -4.40 3.17 -0.22
C CYS A 81 -5.00 3.53 1.14
N HIS A 82 -5.20 2.54 2.01
CA HIS A 82 -5.66 2.80 3.37
C HIS A 82 -4.51 3.31 4.27
N GLN A 83 -3.27 2.87 4.06
CA GLN A 83 -2.15 3.15 4.97
C GLN A 83 -1.71 4.62 4.98
N PHE A 84 -1.92 5.38 3.91
CA PHE A 84 -1.45 6.76 3.83
C PHE A 84 -2.18 7.69 4.81
N LEU A 85 -3.52 7.58 4.88
CA LEU A 85 -4.32 8.34 5.86
C LEU A 85 -4.01 7.88 7.29
N TRP A 86 -3.76 6.58 7.48
CA TRP A 86 -3.35 6.06 8.79
C TRP A 86 -2.01 6.64 9.27
N ALA A 87 -1.05 6.87 8.38
CA ALA A 87 0.22 7.49 8.77
C ALA A 87 0.02 8.88 9.39
N TYR A 88 -0.85 9.72 8.80
CA TYR A 88 -1.19 11.02 9.38
C TYR A 88 -1.91 10.88 10.72
N ALA A 89 -2.83 9.94 10.85
CA ALA A 89 -3.54 9.71 12.09
C ALA A 89 -2.60 9.23 13.21
N ILE A 90 -1.60 8.39 12.88
CA ILE A 90 -0.54 7.97 13.82
C ILE A 90 0.29 9.17 14.25
N VAL A 91 0.75 10.01 13.31
CA VAL A 91 1.55 11.20 13.65
C VAL A 91 0.75 12.17 14.52
N ALA A 92 -0.52 12.42 14.17
CA ALA A 92 -1.41 13.26 14.96
C ALA A 92 -1.60 12.71 16.39
N ALA A 93 -1.76 11.40 16.54
CA ALA A 93 -1.86 10.76 17.85
C ALA A 93 -0.57 10.85 18.67
N VAL A 94 0.61 10.68 18.04
CA VAL A 94 1.91 10.81 18.71
C VAL A 94 2.19 12.24 19.17
N LEU A 95 1.76 13.24 18.40
CA LEU A 95 1.98 14.66 18.68
C LEU A 95 0.80 15.32 19.42
N ALA A 96 -0.16 14.52 19.89
CA ALA A 96 -1.42 15.03 20.41
C ALA A 96 -1.26 15.96 21.62
N GLU A 97 -0.42 15.59 22.58
CA GLU A 97 -0.16 16.38 23.78
C GLU A 97 0.54 17.71 23.45
N GLU A 98 1.52 17.69 22.56
CA GLU A 98 2.31 18.86 22.17
C GLU A 98 1.46 19.92 21.46
N TYR A 99 0.53 19.49 20.60
CA TYR A 99 -0.29 20.38 19.78
C TYR A 99 -1.74 20.53 20.27
N GLY A 100 -2.09 19.93 21.41
CA GLY A 100 -3.45 19.98 21.96
C GLY A 100 -4.51 19.36 21.03
N ILE A 101 -4.15 18.30 20.30
CA ILE A 101 -5.05 17.59 19.38
C ILE A 101 -5.88 16.57 20.16
N ASP A 102 -7.20 16.62 20.04
CA ASP A 102 -8.08 15.60 20.59
C ASP A 102 -8.04 14.34 19.72
N VAL A 103 -7.59 13.22 20.30
CA VAL A 103 -7.48 11.94 19.58
C VAL A 103 -8.77 11.16 19.77
N PRO A 104 -9.46 10.75 18.69
CA PRO A 104 -10.66 9.93 18.81
C PRO A 104 -10.37 8.64 19.60
N ASN A 105 -11.13 8.42 20.67
CA ASN A 105 -10.96 7.32 21.63
C ASN A 105 -9.75 7.43 22.58
N GLY A 106 -9.08 8.59 22.68
CA GLY A 106 -7.95 8.82 23.57
C GLY A 106 -6.84 7.78 23.41
N ASP A 107 -6.37 7.21 24.52
CA ASP A 107 -5.34 6.16 24.56
C ASP A 107 -5.72 4.86 23.82
N ALA A 108 -6.99 4.68 23.47
CA ALA A 108 -7.48 3.50 22.74
C ALA A 108 -7.36 3.64 21.21
N PHE A 109 -6.76 4.73 20.71
CA PHE A 109 -6.44 4.88 19.30
C PHE A 109 -5.32 3.91 18.91
N HIS A 110 -5.72 2.75 18.39
CA HIS A 110 -4.80 1.69 17.94
C HIS A 110 -5.00 1.40 16.45
N VAL A 111 -3.89 1.37 15.72
CA VAL A 111 -3.84 1.06 14.28
C VAL A 111 -3.75 -0.44 13.96
N HIS A 112 -3.74 -1.26 15.00
CA HIS A 112 -3.88 -2.70 14.90
C HIS A 112 -5.20 -3.11 15.55
N THR A 113 -5.83 -4.16 15.04
CA THR A 113 -6.96 -4.80 15.72
C THR A 113 -6.48 -5.22 17.10
N THR A 114 -6.80 -4.43 18.12
CA THR A 114 -6.49 -4.78 19.50
C THR A 114 -7.28 -6.01 19.87
N ARG A 115 -6.58 -7.12 20.12
CA ARG A 115 -7.11 -8.10 21.05
C ARG A 115 -7.25 -7.37 22.40
N PRO A 116 -8.40 -7.41 23.09
CA PRO A 116 -8.68 -6.59 24.28
C PRO A 116 -7.71 -6.71 25.48
N THR A 117 -6.61 -7.45 25.37
CA THR A 117 -5.75 -7.85 26.49
C THR A 117 -4.27 -7.47 26.35
N PHE A 118 -3.85 -6.73 25.33
CA PHE A 118 -2.45 -6.30 25.24
C PHE A 118 -2.28 -4.92 25.89
N ARG A 119 -1.93 -4.89 27.18
CA ARG A 119 -1.32 -3.71 27.80
C ARG A 119 0.18 -3.78 27.50
N PRO A 120 0.76 -2.90 26.68
CA PRO A 120 2.21 -2.83 26.55
C PRO A 120 2.75 -2.24 27.86
N SER A 121 3.28 -3.09 28.73
CA SER A 121 4.11 -2.62 29.84
C SER A 121 5.47 -2.22 29.28
N CYS A 122 5.56 -1.03 28.68
CA CYS A 122 6.85 -0.37 28.55
C CYS A 122 7.17 0.30 29.89
N ARG A 123 8.01 -0.34 30.69
CA ARG A 123 8.96 0.34 31.58
C ARG A 123 10.30 0.42 30.88
#